data_AF-A0A3M1MS58-F1
#
_entry.id   AF-A0A3M1MS58-F1
#
_cell.length_a   1.000
_cell.length_b   1.000
_cell.length_c   1.000
_cell.angle_alpha   90.00
_cell.angle_beta   90.00
_cell.angle_gamma   90.00
#
_symmetry.space_group_name_H-M   'P 1'
#
loop_
_entity.id
_entity.type
_entity.pdbx_description
1 polymer ?
#
loop_
_entity_poly.entity_id
_entity_poly.type
_entity_poly.pdbx_seq_one_letter_code
_entity_poly.pdbx_strand_id
1 'polypeptide(L)'
;MRWLWGAGVLVWAQGGVAIGQWGVYAYHGNILSGAYVAPYFWILSSEGVVLLQAEEGSYRELNRTNGLLYNRPTALYGDPVSGWVFLGYHTGEVQYGPAPERLSVWRDIAANPLYTSRAVRDFAAKGETLLVATDFGLVVWDKRRQRALATVAQFPGAPFSTPVRRITWAANAVWAFTDRGLYALPEGSPWTSGWEKRSGPGWPIRDTVQYWQGWVEAPEGFLLAYRDTLYRWAGAQGWVRRPLGPFEGHKVWAIGGVGPSWALSLDTADVLFFLPTGDTAYMWNPAAQVVWSDP
;
A
#
# COMPACT_ATOMS: atom_id res chain seq x y z
N MET A 1 -20.40 69.32 -7.23
CA MET A 1 -20.48 67.92 -6.77
C MET A 1 -19.43 67.09 -7.52
N ARG A 2 -18.34 66.68 -6.85
CA ARG A 2 -17.32 65.77 -7.38
C ARG A 2 -17.29 64.56 -6.47
N TRP A 3 -17.57 63.38 -7.01
CA TRP A 3 -17.48 62.10 -6.31
C TRP A 3 -16.04 61.58 -6.45
N LEU A 4 -15.38 61.33 -5.32
CA LEU A 4 -14.10 60.61 -5.24
C LEU A 4 -14.42 59.14 -4.94
N TRP A 5 -14.08 58.25 -5.87
CA TRP A 5 -14.05 56.81 -5.61
C TRP A 5 -12.72 56.47 -4.92
N GLY A 6 -12.78 56.06 -3.66
CA GLY A 6 -11.66 55.48 -2.95
C GLY A 6 -11.46 54.02 -3.37
N ALA A 7 -10.33 53.73 -4.00
CA ALA A 7 -9.89 52.36 -4.23
C ALA A 7 -9.36 51.77 -2.92
N GLY A 8 -10.07 50.80 -2.36
CA GLY A 8 -9.58 50.00 -1.23
C GLY A 8 -8.52 49.01 -1.71
N VAL A 9 -7.31 49.13 -1.16
CA VAL A 9 -6.26 48.13 -1.33
C VAL A 9 -6.56 46.96 -0.40
N LEU A 10 -6.85 45.78 -0.97
CA LEU A 10 -6.85 44.52 -0.25
C LEU A 10 -5.40 44.15 0.09
N VAL A 11 -5.03 44.32 1.36
CA VAL A 11 -3.78 43.79 1.90
C VAL A 11 -3.98 42.30 2.16
N TRP A 12 -3.33 41.47 1.36
CA TRP A 12 -3.20 40.04 1.64
C TRP A 12 -2.16 39.87 2.75
N ALA A 13 -2.61 39.45 3.94
CA ALA A 13 -1.72 39.04 5.01
C ALA A 13 -1.05 37.71 4.62
N GLN A 14 0.21 37.74 4.21
CA GLN A 14 1.05 36.54 4.21
C GLN A 14 1.30 36.17 5.66
N GLY A 15 0.75 35.05 6.12
CA GLY A 15 0.96 34.55 7.48
C GLY A 15 2.45 34.32 7.74
N GLY A 16 3.06 35.19 8.54
CA GLY A 16 4.43 35.03 9.00
C GLY A 16 4.52 33.89 10.02
N VAL A 17 5.47 32.98 9.83
CA VAL A 17 5.82 31.96 10.83
C VAL A 17 6.34 32.66 12.08
N ALA A 18 5.71 32.43 13.23
CA ALA A 18 6.14 33.03 14.49
C ALA A 18 7.56 32.59 14.85
N ILE A 19 8.40 33.55 15.26
CA ILE A 19 9.77 33.29 15.72
C ILE A 19 9.71 32.30 16.88
N GLY A 20 10.30 31.11 16.71
CA GLY A 20 10.30 30.02 17.69
C GLY A 20 9.55 28.74 17.27
N GLN A 21 8.84 28.73 16.13
CA GLN A 21 8.26 27.51 15.57
C GLN A 21 9.22 26.87 14.56
N TRP A 22 9.72 25.68 14.89
CA TRP A 22 10.44 24.84 13.92
C TRP A 22 9.44 24.25 12.93
N GLY A 23 9.34 24.84 11.74
CA GLY A 23 8.65 24.24 10.60
C GLY A 23 9.63 23.37 9.81
N VAL A 24 9.30 22.09 9.62
CA VAL A 24 9.94 21.25 8.61
C VAL A 24 9.04 21.30 7.39
N TYR A 25 9.61 21.65 6.23
CA TYR A 25 8.91 21.60 4.95
C TYR A 25 9.53 20.46 4.15
N ALA A 26 8.84 19.32 4.10
CA ALA A 26 9.28 18.17 3.31
C ALA A 26 8.66 18.19 1.90
N TYR A 27 9.43 17.74 0.89
CA TYR A 27 8.89 17.53 -0.45
C TYR A 27 8.34 16.10 -0.56
N HIS A 28 7.05 15.97 -0.84
CA HIS A 28 6.33 14.70 -0.87
C HIS A 28 6.14 14.11 -2.28
N GLY A 29 7.03 14.41 -3.23
CA GLY A 29 6.86 13.98 -4.63
C GLY A 29 7.00 12.48 -4.89
N ASN A 30 7.62 11.72 -3.99
CA ASN A 30 7.71 10.26 -4.09
C ASN A 30 6.70 9.60 -3.14
N ILE A 31 5.50 9.33 -3.66
CA ILE A 31 4.42 8.68 -2.92
C ILE A 31 4.68 7.17 -2.90
N LEU A 32 4.64 6.58 -1.70
CA LEU A 32 4.85 5.15 -1.47
C LEU A 32 3.53 4.38 -1.30
N SER A 33 2.53 5.01 -0.69
CA SER A 33 1.21 4.43 -0.43
C SER A 33 0.21 5.56 -0.09
N GLY A 34 -1.07 5.32 -0.33
CA GLY A 34 -2.18 6.16 0.09
C GLY A 34 -3.38 5.34 0.56
N ALA A 35 -4.13 5.85 1.53
CA ALA A 35 -5.31 5.18 2.05
C ALA A 35 -6.38 6.20 2.42
N TYR A 36 -7.65 5.90 2.11
CA TYR A 36 -8.77 6.73 2.53
C TYR A 36 -9.38 6.17 3.80
N VAL A 37 -9.28 6.93 4.89
CA VAL A 37 -9.98 6.67 6.14
C VAL A 37 -10.61 7.98 6.58
N ALA A 38 -11.95 8.03 6.44
CA ALA A 38 -12.70 9.26 6.60
C ALA A 38 -12.36 9.98 7.94
N PRO A 39 -12.15 11.31 7.92
CA PRO A 39 -12.32 12.23 6.79
C PRO A 39 -11.06 12.45 5.93
N TYR A 40 -10.01 11.64 6.11
CA TYR A 40 -8.68 11.92 5.53
C TYR A 40 -8.28 10.95 4.42
N PHE A 41 -7.64 11.49 3.40
CA PHE A 41 -6.71 10.73 2.58
C PHE A 41 -5.33 10.79 3.24
N TRP A 42 -4.87 9.64 3.72
CA TRP A 42 -3.53 9.44 4.24
C TRP A 42 -2.60 9.16 3.08
N ILE A 43 -1.48 9.87 3.01
CA ILE A 43 -0.48 9.72 1.96
C ILE A 43 0.86 9.51 2.64
N LEU A 44 1.47 8.35 2.39
CA LEU A 44 2.83 8.04 2.78
C LEU A 44 3.76 8.35 1.62
N SER A 45 4.81 9.10 1.89
CA SER A 45 5.90 9.42 0.96
C SER A 45 7.24 8.98 1.54
N SER A 46 8.32 9.12 0.76
CA SER A 46 9.68 8.86 1.26
C SER A 46 10.09 9.76 2.44
N GLU A 47 9.47 10.94 2.58
CA GLU A 47 9.82 11.91 3.62
C GLU A 47 8.91 11.88 4.85
N GLY A 48 7.71 11.33 4.73
CA GLY A 48 6.76 11.26 5.86
C GLY A 48 5.32 11.06 5.43
N VAL A 49 4.40 11.37 6.33
CA VAL A 49 2.95 11.20 6.13
C VAL A 49 2.27 12.55 6.01
N VAL A 50 1.40 12.65 5.02
CA VAL A 50 0.52 13.78 4.77
C VAL A 50 -0.94 13.33 4.90
N LEU A 51 -1.77 14.23 5.41
CA LEU A 51 -3.22 14.09 5.41
C LEU A 51 -3.81 15.16 4.50
N LEU A 52 -4.72 14.74 3.62
CA LEU A 52 -5.62 15.63 2.91
C LEU A 52 -7.03 15.44 3.45
N GLN A 53 -7.67 16.51 3.89
CA GLN A 53 -9.08 16.47 4.27
C GLN A 53 -9.95 16.41 3.02
N ALA A 54 -10.76 15.37 2.89
CA ALA A 54 -11.45 15.05 1.63
C ALA A 54 -12.42 16.14 1.16
N GLU A 55 -13.09 16.83 2.09
CA GLU A 55 -14.12 17.83 1.77
C GLU A 55 -13.55 19.24 1.59
N GLU A 56 -12.60 19.63 2.45
CA GLU A 56 -12.08 21.00 2.49
C GLU A 56 -10.83 21.19 1.63
N GLY A 57 -10.20 20.09 1.18
CA GLY A 57 -8.91 20.12 0.51
C GLY A 57 -7.77 20.62 1.42
N SER A 58 -8.00 20.69 2.74
CA SER A 58 -7.00 21.14 3.70
C SER A 58 -5.86 20.10 3.79
N TYR A 59 -4.63 20.59 3.95
CA TYR A 59 -3.41 19.80 3.99
C TYR A 59 -2.79 19.84 5.38
N ARG A 60 -2.34 18.69 5.88
CA ARG A 60 -1.59 18.59 7.14
C ARG A 60 -0.46 17.57 7.03
N GLU A 61 0.75 17.99 7.37
CA GLU A 61 1.89 17.08 7.52
C GLU A 61 1.94 16.50 8.94
N LEU A 62 2.20 15.19 9.04
CA LEU A 62 2.43 14.50 10.30
C LEU A 62 3.93 14.29 10.55
N ASN A 63 4.31 14.46 11.82
CA ASN A 63 5.65 14.30 12.35
C ASN A 63 5.58 13.75 13.78
N ARG A 64 6.75 13.57 14.41
CA ARG A 64 6.85 13.02 15.78
C ARG A 64 6.12 13.82 16.87
N THR A 65 5.95 15.12 16.68
CA THR A 65 5.33 16.00 17.68
C THR A 65 3.81 16.06 17.56
N ASN A 66 3.24 15.68 16.41
CA ASN A 66 1.82 15.89 16.10
C ASN A 66 1.08 14.62 15.62
N GLY A 67 1.67 13.43 15.79
CA GLY A 67 0.96 12.16 15.60
C GLY A 67 1.84 10.93 15.37
N LEU A 68 3.01 11.06 14.72
CA LEU A 68 3.81 9.88 14.35
C LEU A 68 4.71 9.38 15.47
N LEU A 69 4.96 8.07 15.52
CA LEU A 69 6.01 7.52 16.38
C LEU A 69 7.42 7.91 15.88
N TYR A 70 7.63 7.79 14.58
CA TYR A 70 8.84 8.22 13.85
C TYR A 70 8.44 8.96 12.57
N ASN A 71 9.27 9.91 12.11
CA ASN A 71 8.92 10.74 10.94
C ASN A 71 8.79 9.95 9.62
N ARG A 72 9.42 8.77 9.53
CA ARG A 72 9.46 7.97 8.30
C ARG A 72 8.88 6.56 8.55
N PRO A 73 7.55 6.41 8.54
CA PRO A 73 6.93 5.10 8.41
C PRO A 73 7.37 4.42 7.10
N THR A 74 7.37 3.10 7.10
CA THR A 74 7.76 2.27 5.95
C THR A 74 6.57 1.62 5.26
N ALA A 75 5.40 1.61 5.91
CA ALA A 75 4.17 1.06 5.38
C ALA A 75 2.97 1.88 5.90
N LEU A 76 1.93 1.99 5.07
CA LEU A 76 0.65 2.62 5.38
C LEU A 76 -0.46 1.74 4.84
N TYR A 77 -1.48 1.48 5.65
CA TYR A 77 -2.70 0.79 5.25
C TYR A 77 -3.90 1.38 5.97
N GLY A 78 -4.98 1.66 5.24
CA GLY A 78 -6.29 1.97 5.80
C GLY A 78 -7.13 0.70 5.80
N ASP A 79 -7.86 0.46 6.88
CA ASP A 79 -8.84 -0.62 6.91
C ASP A 79 -10.25 -0.01 6.86
N PRO A 80 -10.96 -0.14 5.73
CA PRO A 80 -12.26 0.49 5.54
C PRO A 80 -13.33 -0.13 6.46
N VAL A 81 -13.12 -1.35 6.96
CA VAL A 81 -14.09 -2.04 7.82
C VAL A 81 -14.01 -1.52 9.25
N SER A 82 -12.81 -1.36 9.80
CA SER A 82 -12.63 -0.83 11.16
C SER A 82 -12.53 0.70 11.23
N GLY A 83 -12.28 1.35 10.08
CA GLY A 83 -11.95 2.76 10.02
C GLY A 83 -10.61 3.08 10.69
N TRP A 84 -9.70 2.11 10.78
CA TRP A 84 -8.36 2.32 11.36
C TRP A 84 -7.33 2.50 10.27
N VAL A 85 -6.32 3.31 10.58
CA VAL A 85 -5.07 3.37 9.84
C VAL A 85 -4.01 2.59 10.58
N PHE A 86 -3.12 1.95 9.84
CA PHE A 86 -1.94 1.25 10.30
C PHE A 86 -0.70 1.86 9.64
N LEU A 87 0.29 2.18 10.47
CA LEU A 87 1.59 2.70 10.08
C LEU A 87 2.66 1.73 10.58
N GLY A 88 3.49 1.24 9.68
CA GLY A 88 4.60 0.35 9.98
C GLY A 88 5.91 1.11 10.05
N TYR A 89 6.85 0.64 10.88
CA TYR A 89 8.17 1.26 11.02
C TYR A 89 9.34 0.31 10.75
N HIS A 90 10.49 0.89 10.40
CA HIS A 90 11.73 0.17 10.16
C HIS A 90 12.26 -0.63 11.37
N THR A 91 11.87 -0.22 12.58
CA THR A 91 12.22 -0.86 13.86
C THR A 91 11.24 -1.96 14.27
N GLY A 92 10.13 -2.13 13.55
CA GLY A 92 9.13 -3.18 13.80
C GLY A 92 7.91 -2.73 14.58
N GLU A 93 7.84 -1.49 15.05
CA GLU A 93 6.60 -0.98 15.64
C GLU A 93 5.50 -0.83 14.59
N VAL A 94 4.27 -1.02 15.05
CA VAL A 94 3.06 -0.69 14.30
C VAL A 94 2.30 0.35 15.11
N GLN A 95 2.06 1.51 14.52
CA GLN A 95 1.17 2.53 15.08
C GLN A 95 -0.18 2.44 14.39
N TYR A 96 -1.28 2.47 15.14
CA TYR A 96 -2.62 2.25 14.56
C TYR A 96 -3.74 2.96 15.31
N GLY A 97 -4.82 3.30 14.62
CA GLY A 97 -6.01 3.91 15.23
C GLY A 97 -6.88 4.65 14.22
N PRO A 98 -8.00 5.25 14.68
CA PRO A 98 -8.99 5.85 13.78
C PRO A 98 -8.60 7.25 13.27
N ALA A 99 -7.64 7.91 13.92
CA ALA A 99 -7.26 9.30 13.64
C ALA A 99 -5.83 9.57 14.12
N PRO A 100 -5.14 10.59 13.58
CA PRO A 100 -3.76 10.93 13.96
C PRO A 100 -3.57 11.19 15.46
N GLU A 101 -4.57 11.77 16.12
CA GLU A 101 -4.55 12.11 17.55
C GLU A 101 -4.83 10.90 18.44
N ARG A 102 -5.30 9.78 17.87
CA ARG A 102 -5.79 8.60 18.58
C ARG A 102 -5.04 7.33 18.17
N LEU A 103 -3.76 7.48 17.85
CA LEU A 103 -2.90 6.38 17.46
C LEU A 103 -2.31 5.67 18.68
N SER A 104 -2.50 4.36 18.74
CA SER A 104 -1.86 3.43 19.69
C SER A 104 -0.62 2.79 19.06
N VAL A 105 0.26 2.20 19.87
CA VAL A 105 1.49 1.55 19.37
C VAL A 105 1.54 0.10 19.84
N TRP A 106 1.72 -0.82 18.90
CA TRP A 106 2.03 -2.21 19.14
C TRP A 106 3.53 -2.47 18.91
N ARG A 107 4.18 -3.11 19.88
CA ARG A 107 5.65 -3.24 19.95
C ARG A 107 6.17 -4.68 19.93
N ASP A 108 5.32 -5.70 19.87
CA ASP A 108 5.77 -7.09 20.04
C ASP A 108 6.79 -7.50 18.96
N ILE A 109 6.59 -7.05 17.73
CA ILE A 109 7.53 -7.26 16.62
C ILE A 109 8.89 -6.60 16.96
N ALA A 110 8.87 -5.33 17.37
CA ALA A 110 10.07 -4.56 17.74
C ALA A 110 10.77 -5.10 19.01
N ALA A 111 10.03 -5.72 19.92
CA ALA A 111 10.55 -6.28 21.16
C ALA A 111 11.12 -7.70 20.98
N ASN A 112 10.83 -8.38 19.87
CA ASN A 112 11.26 -9.74 19.65
C ASN A 112 12.78 -9.80 19.38
N PRO A 113 13.58 -10.48 20.25
CA PRO A 113 15.03 -10.55 20.10
C PRO A 113 15.50 -11.58 19.07
N LEU A 114 14.60 -12.43 18.57
CA LEU A 114 14.95 -13.49 17.60
C LEU A 114 15.35 -12.92 16.23
N TYR A 115 14.86 -11.73 15.88
CA TYR A 115 15.04 -11.14 14.56
C TYR A 115 15.83 -9.84 14.64
N THR A 116 16.91 -9.76 13.87
CA THR A 116 17.77 -8.57 13.80
C THR A 116 17.15 -7.48 12.92
N SER A 117 16.63 -7.85 11.75
CA SER A 117 15.83 -6.96 10.90
C SER A 117 14.35 -7.19 11.13
N ARG A 118 13.61 -6.11 11.42
CA ARG A 118 12.21 -6.16 11.87
C ARG A 118 11.29 -5.17 11.16
N ALA A 119 11.80 -4.52 10.12
CA ALA A 119 11.05 -3.49 9.42
C ALA A 119 9.70 -4.02 8.93
N VAL A 120 8.64 -3.27 9.20
CA VAL A 120 7.32 -3.52 8.63
C VAL A 120 7.31 -3.03 7.18
N ARG A 121 6.88 -3.87 6.25
CA ARG A 121 6.98 -3.61 4.81
C ARG A 121 5.64 -3.38 4.13
N ASP A 122 4.59 -4.00 4.66
CA ASP A 122 3.26 -3.94 4.09
C ASP A 122 2.22 -4.48 5.08
N PHE A 123 0.95 -4.22 4.79
CA PHE A 123 -0.18 -4.76 5.53
C PHE A 123 -1.28 -5.26 4.59
N ALA A 124 -2.09 -6.18 5.09
CA ALA A 124 -3.38 -6.51 4.47
C ALA A 124 -4.35 -7.00 5.55
N ALA A 125 -5.62 -6.62 5.50
CA ALA A 125 -6.61 -7.06 6.47
C ALA A 125 -7.79 -7.80 5.82
N LYS A 126 -8.36 -8.74 6.59
CA LYS A 126 -9.65 -9.38 6.28
C LYS A 126 -10.37 -9.70 7.59
N GLY A 127 -11.56 -9.13 7.79
CA GLY A 127 -12.30 -9.27 9.04
C GLY A 127 -11.47 -8.78 10.23
N GLU A 128 -11.32 -9.59 11.27
CA GLU A 128 -10.53 -9.26 12.48
C GLU A 128 -9.02 -9.57 12.36
N THR A 129 -8.57 -10.05 11.20
CA THR A 129 -7.17 -10.42 10.99
C THR A 129 -6.44 -9.33 10.23
N LEU A 130 -5.33 -8.86 10.80
CA LEU A 130 -4.33 -8.04 10.12
C LEU A 130 -3.10 -8.89 9.85
N LEU A 131 -2.63 -8.85 8.61
CA LEU A 131 -1.37 -9.40 8.18
C LEU A 131 -0.34 -8.29 8.16
N VAL A 132 0.83 -8.55 8.73
CA VAL A 132 1.95 -7.61 8.78
C VAL A 132 3.14 -8.24 8.09
N ALA A 133 3.46 -7.76 6.89
CA ALA A 133 4.66 -8.17 6.17
C ALA A 133 5.89 -7.52 6.82
N THR A 134 6.93 -8.31 7.08
CA THR A 134 8.14 -7.86 7.78
C THR A 134 9.40 -8.36 7.08
N ASP A 135 10.55 -7.79 7.46
CA ASP A 135 11.86 -8.25 7.01
C ASP A 135 12.25 -9.67 7.45
N PHE A 136 11.49 -10.32 8.32
CA PHE A 136 11.75 -11.69 8.74
C PHE A 136 10.62 -12.67 8.40
N GLY A 137 9.54 -12.20 7.76
CA GLY A 137 8.40 -13.05 7.46
C GLY A 137 7.07 -12.33 7.59
N LEU A 138 6.03 -13.09 7.91
CA LEU A 138 4.68 -12.59 8.10
C LEU A 138 4.26 -12.71 9.56
N VAL A 139 3.66 -11.67 10.12
CA VAL A 139 3.00 -11.74 11.44
C VAL A 139 1.50 -11.60 11.25
N VAL A 140 0.75 -12.50 11.87
CA VAL A 140 -0.71 -12.51 11.87
C VAL A 140 -1.17 -11.91 13.19
N TRP A 141 -1.95 -10.83 13.15
CA TRP A 141 -2.41 -10.10 14.32
C TRP A 141 -3.94 -10.08 14.40
N ASP A 142 -4.47 -10.34 15.58
CA ASP A 142 -5.90 -10.25 15.88
C ASP A 142 -6.22 -8.82 16.31
N LYS A 143 -6.97 -8.09 15.48
CA LYS A 143 -7.29 -6.68 15.74
C LYS A 143 -8.13 -6.48 17.00
N ARG A 144 -9.06 -7.40 17.27
CA ARG A 144 -9.96 -7.35 18.42
C ARG A 144 -9.26 -7.67 19.73
N ARG A 145 -8.44 -8.72 19.74
CA ARG A 145 -7.68 -9.16 20.92
C ARG A 145 -6.35 -8.41 21.08
N GLN A 146 -5.96 -7.64 20.08
CA GLN A 146 -4.74 -6.84 20.02
C GLN A 146 -3.47 -7.66 20.31
N ARG A 147 -3.37 -8.86 19.72
CA ARG A 147 -2.23 -9.76 19.94
C ARG A 147 -1.85 -10.54 18.69
N ALA A 148 -0.60 -10.94 18.60
CA ALA A 148 -0.16 -11.87 17.56
C ALA A 148 -0.84 -13.23 17.71
N LEU A 149 -1.31 -13.79 16.60
CA LEU A 149 -1.87 -15.14 16.49
C LEU A 149 -0.82 -16.14 16.01
N ALA A 150 0.01 -15.72 15.05
CA ALA A 150 1.02 -16.56 14.42
C ALA A 150 2.15 -15.71 13.85
N THR A 151 3.31 -16.36 13.66
CA THR A 151 4.43 -15.81 12.90
C THR A 151 4.88 -16.86 11.89
N VAL A 152 4.90 -16.49 10.62
CA VAL A 152 5.39 -17.31 9.52
C VAL A 152 6.78 -16.80 9.16
N ALA A 153 7.80 -17.34 9.83
CA ALA A 153 9.19 -16.97 9.60
C ALA A 153 9.87 -17.81 8.51
N GLN A 154 9.23 -18.90 8.07
CA GLN A 154 9.78 -19.78 7.05
C GLN A 154 8.69 -20.25 6.09
N PHE A 155 8.89 -19.96 4.81
CA PHE A 155 8.05 -20.46 3.72
C PHE A 155 8.66 -21.74 3.13
N PRO A 156 7.86 -22.61 2.48
CA PRO A 156 8.37 -23.83 1.87
C PRO A 156 9.51 -23.56 0.88
N GLY A 157 10.64 -24.26 1.06
CA GLY A 157 11.82 -24.10 0.22
C GLY A 157 12.53 -22.74 0.35
N ALA A 158 12.11 -21.88 1.28
CA ALA A 158 12.79 -20.64 1.61
C ALA A 158 13.62 -20.78 2.91
N PRO A 159 14.71 -20.02 3.07
CA PRO A 159 15.41 -19.92 4.34
C PRO A 159 14.52 -19.39 5.47
N PHE A 160 14.89 -19.68 6.71
CA PHE A 160 14.31 -19.01 7.87
C PHE A 160 14.56 -17.49 7.79
N SER A 161 13.62 -16.71 8.32
CA SER A 161 13.65 -15.25 8.30
C SER A 161 13.58 -14.65 6.88
N THR A 162 12.78 -15.25 5.99
CA THR A 162 12.63 -14.75 4.62
C THR A 162 11.77 -13.47 4.59
N PRO A 163 12.29 -12.33 4.08
CA PRO A 163 11.55 -11.07 4.01
C PRO A 163 10.27 -11.20 3.17
N VAL A 164 9.17 -10.68 3.69
CA VAL A 164 7.92 -10.44 2.94
C VAL A 164 7.87 -8.94 2.61
N ARG A 165 7.84 -8.63 1.33
CA ARG A 165 7.88 -7.25 0.81
C ARG A 165 6.49 -6.68 0.60
N ARG A 166 5.55 -7.54 0.18
CA ARG A 166 4.14 -7.21 0.00
C ARG A 166 3.24 -8.37 0.42
N ILE A 167 1.99 -8.05 0.77
CA ILE A 167 0.99 -9.02 1.18
C ILE A 167 -0.39 -8.57 0.69
N THR A 168 -1.21 -9.49 0.19
CA THR A 168 -2.62 -9.16 -0.13
C THR A 168 -3.54 -10.36 0.04
N TRP A 169 -4.84 -10.09 0.08
CA TRP A 169 -5.91 -11.07 0.01
C TRP A 169 -6.51 -11.06 -1.39
N ALA A 170 -6.45 -12.19 -2.10
CA ALA A 170 -6.93 -12.29 -3.47
C ALA A 170 -7.22 -13.75 -3.86
N ALA A 171 -8.21 -13.98 -4.73
CA ALA A 171 -8.59 -15.30 -5.22
C ALA A 171 -8.71 -16.38 -4.10
N ASN A 172 -9.38 -16.04 -2.99
CA ASN A 172 -9.56 -16.92 -1.81
C ASN A 172 -8.23 -17.43 -1.21
N ALA A 173 -7.18 -16.61 -1.26
CA ALA A 173 -5.90 -16.90 -0.66
C ALA A 173 -5.22 -15.63 -0.12
N VAL A 174 -4.25 -15.83 0.76
CA VAL A 174 -3.26 -14.82 1.11
C VAL A 174 -2.07 -14.97 0.19
N TRP A 175 -1.61 -13.88 -0.42
CA TRP A 175 -0.46 -13.85 -1.31
C TRP A 175 0.70 -13.09 -0.68
N ALA A 176 1.77 -13.82 -0.34
CA ALA A 176 3.00 -13.26 0.21
C ALA A 176 4.07 -13.13 -0.87
N PHE A 177 4.45 -11.89 -1.12
CA PHE A 177 5.47 -11.48 -2.07
C PHE A 177 6.81 -11.39 -1.33
N THR A 178 7.65 -12.42 -1.47
CA THR A 178 8.93 -12.53 -0.74
C THR A 178 10.16 -12.40 -1.63
N ASP A 179 11.33 -12.16 -1.02
CA ASP A 179 12.64 -12.21 -1.69
C ASP A 179 13.00 -13.58 -2.31
N ARG A 180 12.19 -14.62 -2.06
CA ARG A 180 12.38 -16.00 -2.56
C ARG A 180 11.22 -16.49 -3.41
N GLY A 181 10.35 -15.58 -3.84
CA GLY A 181 9.23 -15.87 -4.72
C GLY A 181 7.87 -15.52 -4.13
N LEU A 182 6.85 -15.88 -4.89
CA LEU A 182 5.45 -15.67 -4.56
C LEU A 182 4.89 -16.90 -3.87
N TYR A 183 4.27 -16.71 -2.71
CA TYR A 183 3.66 -17.78 -1.94
C TYR A 183 2.17 -17.51 -1.74
N ALA A 184 1.35 -18.54 -1.85
CA ALA A 184 -0.07 -18.47 -1.60
C ALA A 184 -0.44 -19.35 -0.41
N LEU A 185 -1.30 -18.86 0.48
CA LEU A 185 -1.95 -19.64 1.52
C LEU A 185 -3.45 -19.67 1.21
N PRO A 186 -4.00 -20.82 0.76
CA PRO A 186 -5.43 -20.93 0.51
C PRO A 186 -6.24 -20.63 1.77
N GLU A 187 -7.38 -19.98 1.62
CA GLU A 187 -8.25 -19.64 2.75
C GLU A 187 -8.66 -20.90 3.55
N GLY A 188 -8.69 -20.77 4.87
CA GLY A 188 -8.93 -21.88 5.79
C GLY A 188 -7.70 -22.76 6.08
N SER A 189 -6.59 -22.57 5.37
CA SER A 189 -5.35 -23.30 5.63
C SER A 189 -4.64 -22.82 6.90
N PRO A 190 -3.89 -23.68 7.61
CA PRO A 190 -3.13 -23.26 8.79
C PRO A 190 -2.01 -22.28 8.44
N TRP A 191 -1.92 -21.18 9.19
CA TRP A 191 -0.94 -20.10 8.97
C TRP A 191 0.50 -20.58 8.87
N THR A 192 0.90 -21.57 9.65
CA THR A 192 2.31 -21.99 9.76
C THR A 192 2.74 -23.05 8.75
N SER A 193 1.81 -23.70 8.05
CA SER A 193 2.13 -24.87 7.21
C SER A 193 1.37 -24.97 5.88
N GLY A 194 0.33 -24.17 5.65
CA GLY A 194 -0.50 -24.27 4.44
C GLY A 194 0.03 -23.52 3.21
N TRP A 195 1.23 -22.95 3.27
CA TRP A 195 1.77 -22.13 2.19
C TRP A 195 2.23 -22.99 1.01
N GLU A 196 2.03 -22.48 -0.19
CA GLU A 196 2.47 -23.09 -1.45
C GLU A 196 3.22 -22.06 -2.29
N LYS A 197 4.34 -22.47 -2.89
CA LYS A 197 5.09 -21.60 -3.80
C LYS A 197 4.41 -21.53 -5.17
N ARG A 198 4.15 -20.31 -5.66
CA ARG A 198 3.44 -19.98 -6.91
C ARG A 198 4.28 -19.17 -7.90
N SER A 199 5.60 -19.30 -7.79
CA SER A 199 6.60 -18.76 -8.72
C SER A 199 7.77 -19.74 -8.86
N GLY A 200 8.67 -19.47 -9.81
CA GLY A 200 9.89 -20.25 -10.01
C GLY A 200 9.81 -21.19 -11.21
N PRO A 201 10.65 -22.24 -11.28
CA PRO A 201 10.67 -23.18 -12.40
C PRO A 201 9.28 -23.82 -12.58
N GLY A 202 8.70 -23.67 -13.78
CA GLY A 202 7.34 -24.11 -14.09
C GLY A 202 6.30 -22.98 -14.16
N TRP A 203 6.65 -21.78 -13.70
CA TRP A 203 5.81 -20.59 -13.80
C TRP A 203 6.44 -19.51 -14.69
N PRO A 204 5.63 -18.68 -15.37
CA PRO A 204 6.15 -17.52 -16.09
C PRO A 204 6.75 -16.46 -15.14
N ILE A 205 6.32 -16.47 -13.88
CA ILE A 205 6.78 -15.57 -12.82
C ILE A 205 7.98 -16.20 -12.11
N ARG A 206 9.13 -15.49 -12.11
CA ARG A 206 10.36 -15.95 -11.44
C ARG A 206 10.41 -15.45 -9.99
N ASP A 207 11.30 -16.04 -9.20
CA ASP A 207 11.48 -15.76 -7.76
C ASP A 207 12.11 -14.39 -7.44
N THR A 208 12.04 -13.43 -8.36
CA THR A 208 12.72 -12.13 -8.26
C THR A 208 11.71 -11.00 -8.01
N VAL A 209 11.81 -10.39 -6.83
CA VAL A 209 10.93 -9.29 -6.36
C VAL A 209 11.02 -8.03 -7.20
N GLN A 210 12.18 -7.76 -7.83
CA GLN A 210 12.44 -6.51 -8.56
C GLN A 210 11.48 -6.23 -9.72
N TYR A 211 10.63 -7.19 -10.10
CA TYR A 211 9.75 -7.09 -11.27
C TYR A 211 8.26 -7.10 -10.92
N TRP A 212 7.90 -6.93 -9.65
CA TRP A 212 6.50 -6.91 -9.22
C TRP A 212 6.00 -5.47 -9.24
N GLN A 213 5.22 -5.14 -10.25
CA GLN A 213 4.77 -3.77 -10.52
C GLN A 213 3.45 -3.42 -9.83
N GLY A 214 2.70 -4.45 -9.42
CA GLY A 214 1.45 -4.30 -8.69
C GLY A 214 0.55 -5.51 -8.93
N TRP A 215 -0.56 -5.56 -8.21
CA TRP A 215 -1.60 -6.56 -8.39
C TRP A 215 -2.97 -5.92 -8.17
N VAL A 216 -4.03 -6.63 -8.54
CA VAL A 216 -5.41 -6.24 -8.24
C VAL A 216 -6.31 -7.48 -8.28
N GLU A 217 -7.31 -7.53 -7.40
CA GLU A 217 -8.44 -8.46 -7.56
C GLU A 217 -9.47 -7.81 -8.49
N ALA A 218 -9.51 -8.25 -9.75
CA ALA A 218 -10.44 -7.79 -10.77
C ALA A 218 -11.63 -8.76 -10.93
N PRO A 219 -12.72 -8.39 -11.64
CA PRO A 219 -13.82 -9.32 -11.93
C PRO A 219 -13.38 -10.58 -12.68
N GLU A 220 -12.32 -10.47 -13.49
CA GLU A 220 -11.72 -11.58 -14.22
C GLU A 220 -10.83 -12.46 -13.33
N GLY A 221 -10.53 -12.06 -12.09
CA GLY A 221 -9.72 -12.77 -11.11
C GLY A 221 -8.53 -11.96 -10.61
N PHE A 222 -7.63 -12.63 -9.88
CA PHE A 222 -6.40 -12.01 -9.38
C PHE A 222 -5.41 -11.74 -10.52
N LEU A 223 -5.09 -10.46 -10.73
CA LEU A 223 -4.16 -9.99 -11.74
C LEU A 223 -2.85 -9.55 -11.11
N LEU A 224 -1.74 -9.86 -11.76
CA LEU A 224 -0.38 -9.51 -11.34
C LEU A 224 0.39 -8.96 -12.54
N ALA A 225 0.86 -7.72 -12.40
CA ALA A 225 1.79 -7.11 -13.36
C ALA A 225 3.21 -7.60 -13.06
N TYR A 226 3.80 -8.30 -14.03
CA TYR A 226 5.15 -8.85 -13.94
C TYR A 226 5.94 -8.50 -15.20
N ARG A 227 6.96 -7.65 -15.05
CA ARG A 227 7.83 -7.11 -16.11
C ARG A 227 7.11 -6.23 -17.13
N ASP A 228 6.63 -6.83 -18.22
CA ASP A 228 5.97 -6.17 -19.34
C ASP A 228 4.63 -6.86 -19.64
N THR A 229 4.24 -7.79 -18.79
CA THR A 229 3.11 -8.68 -19.03
C THR A 229 2.18 -8.69 -17.84
N LEU A 230 0.88 -8.66 -18.13
CA LEU A 230 -0.17 -8.89 -17.14
C LEU A 230 -0.49 -10.38 -17.08
N TYR A 231 -0.47 -10.96 -15.89
CA TYR A 231 -0.85 -12.34 -15.66
C TYR A 231 -2.12 -12.41 -14.82
N ARG A 232 -2.97 -13.39 -15.12
CA ARG A 232 -4.14 -13.74 -14.34
C ARG A 232 -3.92 -15.08 -13.65
N TRP A 233 -4.30 -15.18 -12.39
CA TRP A 233 -4.36 -16.45 -11.68
C TRP A 233 -5.59 -17.26 -12.12
N ALA A 234 -5.36 -18.47 -12.64
CA ALA A 234 -6.39 -19.38 -13.14
C ALA A 234 -6.48 -20.68 -12.30
N GLY A 235 -6.20 -20.59 -10.99
CA GLY A 235 -6.31 -21.71 -10.07
C GLY A 235 -5.34 -22.85 -10.41
N ALA A 236 -5.85 -24.02 -10.76
CA ALA A 236 -5.03 -25.21 -11.06
C ALA A 236 -4.12 -25.02 -12.29
N GLN A 237 -4.51 -24.18 -13.25
CA GLN A 237 -3.67 -23.81 -14.40
C GLN A 237 -2.59 -22.79 -14.04
N GLY A 238 -2.72 -22.17 -12.86
CA GLY A 238 -1.92 -21.08 -12.31
C GLY A 238 -1.84 -19.85 -13.21
N TRP A 239 -0.64 -19.31 -13.43
CA TRP A 239 -0.48 -18.01 -14.10
C TRP A 239 -0.67 -18.10 -15.61
N VAL A 240 -1.74 -17.48 -16.11
CA VAL A 240 -2.05 -17.38 -17.53
C VAL A 240 -1.85 -15.93 -17.99
N ARG A 241 -1.20 -15.74 -19.13
CA ARG A 241 -1.02 -14.41 -19.73
C ARG A 241 -2.39 -13.78 -20.03
N ARG A 242 -2.59 -12.54 -19.59
CA ARG A 242 -3.77 -11.71 -19.87
C ARG A 242 -3.41 -10.72 -20.98
N PRO A 243 -3.96 -10.87 -22.21
CA PRO A 243 -3.63 -9.97 -23.30
C PRO A 243 -4.03 -8.51 -23.01
N LEU A 244 -3.22 -7.54 -23.43
CA LEU A 244 -3.52 -6.11 -23.28
C LEU A 244 -4.27 -5.52 -24.50
N GLY A 245 -4.61 -6.35 -25.48
CA GLY A 245 -5.31 -5.94 -26.69
C GLY A 245 -4.49 -4.95 -27.51
N PRO A 246 -4.97 -3.73 -27.79
CA PRO A 246 -4.22 -2.74 -28.55
C PRO A 246 -2.96 -2.22 -27.83
N PHE A 247 -2.83 -2.46 -26.52
CA PHE A 247 -1.67 -2.06 -25.70
C PHE A 247 -0.62 -3.18 -25.58
N GLU A 248 -0.73 -4.22 -26.40
CA GLU A 248 0.29 -5.27 -26.46
C GLU A 248 1.65 -4.70 -26.87
N GLY A 249 2.69 -5.12 -26.14
CA GLY A 249 4.07 -4.63 -26.33
C GLY A 249 4.45 -3.41 -25.50
N HIS A 250 3.49 -2.75 -24.83
CA HIS A 250 3.78 -1.70 -23.87
C HIS A 250 4.17 -2.26 -22.51
N LYS A 251 5.15 -1.64 -21.86
CA LYS A 251 5.55 -2.04 -20.51
C LYS A 251 4.51 -1.57 -19.50
N VAL A 252 4.03 -2.48 -18.66
CA VAL A 252 3.21 -2.13 -17.49
C VAL A 252 4.09 -1.51 -16.42
N TRP A 253 3.74 -0.32 -15.92
CA TRP A 253 4.46 0.35 -14.83
C TRP A 253 3.82 0.09 -13.48
N ALA A 254 2.49 0.12 -13.43
CA ALA A 254 1.71 -0.14 -12.23
C ALA A 254 0.33 -0.66 -12.56
N ILE A 255 -0.25 -1.41 -11.63
CA ILE A 255 -1.65 -1.82 -11.64
C ILE A 255 -2.20 -1.63 -10.22
N GLY A 256 -3.46 -1.24 -10.11
CA GLY A 256 -4.17 -1.19 -8.83
C GLY A 256 -5.64 -0.87 -9.02
N GLY A 257 -6.43 -1.01 -7.96
CA GLY A 257 -7.88 -0.86 -8.05
C GLY A 257 -8.60 -1.53 -6.90
N VAL A 258 -9.94 -1.47 -6.94
CA VAL A 258 -10.82 -2.02 -5.91
C VAL A 258 -11.97 -2.74 -6.60
N GLY A 259 -11.98 -4.07 -6.46
CA GLY A 259 -13.02 -4.93 -7.00
C GLY A 259 -13.24 -4.69 -8.50
N PRO A 260 -14.42 -4.20 -8.92
CA PRO A 260 -14.72 -4.07 -10.34
C PRO A 260 -14.05 -2.89 -11.05
N SER A 261 -13.48 -1.93 -10.29
CA SER A 261 -12.80 -0.77 -10.84
C SER A 261 -11.30 -0.90 -10.66
N TRP A 262 -10.54 -0.97 -11.74
CA TRP A 262 -9.08 -1.04 -11.67
C TRP A 262 -8.42 -0.27 -12.80
N ALA A 263 -7.15 0.04 -12.63
CA ALA A 263 -6.39 0.84 -13.58
C ALA A 263 -5.01 0.25 -13.85
N LEU A 264 -4.51 0.53 -15.05
CA LEU A 264 -3.19 0.13 -15.53
C LEU A 264 -2.45 1.38 -15.99
N SER A 265 -1.24 1.60 -15.47
CA SER A 265 -0.30 2.59 -15.97
C SER A 265 0.71 1.89 -16.88
N LEU A 266 0.94 2.45 -18.06
CA LEU A 266 1.86 1.94 -19.07
C LEU A 266 3.10 2.85 -19.19
N ASP A 267 4.04 2.47 -20.05
CA ASP A 267 5.17 3.32 -20.47
C ASP A 267 4.78 4.44 -21.43
N THR A 268 3.50 4.57 -21.74
CA THR A 268 2.91 5.71 -22.42
C THR A 268 2.38 6.72 -21.41
N ALA A 269 1.97 7.90 -21.89
CA ALA A 269 1.27 8.88 -21.06
C ALA A 269 -0.16 8.45 -20.69
N ASP A 270 -0.54 7.20 -20.91
CA ASP A 270 -1.92 6.72 -20.76
C ASP A 270 -2.09 5.93 -19.48
N VAL A 271 -3.17 6.23 -18.77
CA VAL A 271 -3.72 5.35 -17.73
C VAL A 271 -5.01 4.76 -18.26
N LEU A 272 -5.06 3.43 -18.29
CA LEU A 272 -6.25 2.67 -18.65
C LEU A 272 -7.09 2.46 -17.40
N PHE A 273 -8.36 2.84 -17.45
CA PHE A 273 -9.33 2.57 -16.39
C PHE A 273 -10.32 1.52 -16.87
N PHE A 274 -10.46 0.44 -16.12
CA PHE A 274 -11.44 -0.60 -16.34
C PHE A 274 -12.56 -0.38 -15.34
N LEU A 275 -13.74 -0.05 -15.88
CA LEU A 275 -14.92 0.25 -15.09
C LEU A 275 -15.75 -1.02 -14.82
N PRO A 276 -16.62 -0.99 -13.79
CA PRO A 276 -17.49 -2.12 -13.46
C PRO A 276 -18.42 -2.55 -14.60
N THR A 277 -18.75 -1.61 -15.49
CA THR A 277 -19.59 -1.84 -16.66
C THR A 277 -18.87 -2.65 -17.75
N GLY A 278 -17.57 -2.90 -17.61
CA GLY A 278 -16.71 -3.48 -18.64
C GLY A 278 -16.13 -2.44 -19.61
N ASP A 279 -16.53 -1.17 -19.48
CA ASP A 279 -16.01 -0.10 -20.30
C ASP A 279 -14.56 0.22 -19.92
N THR A 280 -13.75 0.54 -20.93
CA THR A 280 -12.40 1.07 -20.72
C THR A 280 -12.42 2.57 -20.93
N ALA A 281 -12.09 3.34 -19.90
CA ALA A 281 -11.90 4.78 -19.98
C ALA A 281 -10.40 5.11 -20.08
N TYR A 282 -10.10 6.18 -20.80
CA TYR A 282 -8.74 6.64 -21.06
C TYR A 282 -8.52 7.98 -20.38
N MET A 283 -7.46 8.08 -19.59
CA MET A 283 -6.98 9.37 -19.12
C MET A 283 -5.54 9.55 -19.59
N TRP A 284 -5.34 10.58 -20.42
CA TRP A 284 -4.00 11.07 -20.70
C TRP A 284 -3.46 11.73 -19.43
N ASN A 285 -2.40 11.14 -18.86
CA ASN A 285 -1.68 11.67 -17.72
C ASN A 285 -0.18 11.74 -18.05
N PRO A 286 0.32 12.91 -18.49
CA PRO A 286 1.73 13.10 -18.84
C PRO A 286 2.67 13.02 -17.63
N ALA A 287 2.14 12.92 -16.41
CA ALA A 287 2.88 12.86 -15.15
C ALA A 287 2.75 11.51 -14.41
N ALA A 288 2.10 10.51 -15.02
CA ALA A 288 1.77 9.24 -14.36
C ALA A 288 3.00 8.36 -14.06
N GLN A 289 3.62 8.55 -12.90
CA GLN A 289 4.10 7.43 -12.10
C GLN A 289 3.00 7.11 -11.07
N VAL A 290 1.89 6.51 -11.50
CA VAL A 290 0.76 6.28 -10.58
C VAL A 290 1.08 5.11 -9.66
N VAL A 291 1.35 5.43 -8.40
CA VAL A 291 1.40 4.47 -7.30
C VAL A 291 -0.02 4.29 -6.79
N TRP A 292 -0.63 3.15 -7.09
CA TRP A 292 -1.86 2.71 -6.44
C TRP A 292 -1.50 1.86 -5.24
N SER A 293 -2.22 2.03 -4.14
CA SER A 293 -2.25 1.10 -3.01
C SER A 293 -3.70 0.66 -2.79
N ASP A 294 -3.86 -0.60 -2.36
CA ASP A 294 -5.15 -1.16 -1.95
C ASP A 294 -5.75 -0.26 -0.84
N PRO A 295 -7.05 0.12 -0.91
CA PRO A 295 -7.72 0.80 0.20
C PRO A 295 -8.06 -0.11 1.37
#